data_AF-A0A3A9EYU8-F1
#
_entry.id   AF-A0A3A9EYU8-F1
#
_cell.length_a   1.000
_cell.length_b   1.000
_cell.length_c   1.000
_cell.angle_alpha   90.00
_cell.angle_beta   90.00
_cell.angle_gamma   90.00
#
_symmetry.space_group_name_H-M   'P 1'
#
loop_
_entity.id
_entity.type
_entity.pdbx_description
1 polymer ?
#
loop_
_entity_poly.entity_id
_entity_poly.type
_entity_poly.pdbx_seq_one_letter_code
_entity_poly.pdbx_strand_id
1 'polypeptide(L)'
;MKIRDKKFDDKIKMALEMHSGGISASEELKKKIDSEIRRQGKVIPIPLPGEQEVSMKKHFNTKKFVIGVAAACLLISGGTFAGKTMGYISGYDKIYSYEELDRAEERLGFSADVVESFSNGYSFEEMLVGDTRAVDENGDTVYTFPELNVQYIRDGVSDIALCADMRPEKGEQAKAPDLTDQCGDIALRYDVYTYKLVPEGYELTEEDKANLERDDYEISVGSDEIEYAQMTHVLWEKDGVYYDLLGNDTALSGEEMFAMAKELIGAE
;
A
#
# COMPACT_ATOMS: atom_id res chain seq x y z
N MET A 1 -10.93 1.44 -61.83
CA MET A 1 -9.73 1.41 -60.96
C MET A 1 -10.18 1.61 -59.52
N LYS A 2 -10.65 0.54 -58.84
CA LYS A 2 -11.03 0.56 -57.39
C LYS A 2 -11.41 -0.82 -56.78
N ILE A 3 -11.08 -1.94 -57.43
CA ILE A 3 -11.48 -3.29 -56.97
C ILE A 3 -10.26 -4.23 -56.77
N ARG A 4 -9.06 -3.83 -57.23
CA ARG A 4 -7.86 -4.67 -57.18
C ARG A 4 -7.03 -4.50 -55.90
N ASP A 5 -7.18 -3.39 -55.16
CA ASP A 5 -6.43 -3.12 -53.93
C ASP A 5 -7.02 -3.83 -52.70
N LYS A 6 -8.34 -3.85 -52.56
CA LYS A 6 -8.99 -4.42 -51.36
C LYS A 6 -8.69 -5.91 -51.17
N LYS A 7 -8.67 -6.69 -52.27
CA LYS A 7 -8.35 -8.11 -52.25
C LYS A 7 -6.88 -8.42 -51.92
N PHE A 8 -5.98 -7.47 -52.13
CA PHE A 8 -4.57 -7.60 -51.81
C PHE A 8 -4.32 -7.21 -50.36
N ASP A 9 -4.94 -6.13 -49.90
CA ASP A 9 -4.92 -5.70 -48.50
C ASP A 9 -5.55 -6.74 -47.57
N ASP A 10 -6.67 -7.35 -47.96
CA ASP A 10 -7.32 -8.42 -47.20
C ASP A 10 -6.39 -9.64 -47.07
N LYS A 11 -5.58 -9.94 -48.10
CA LYS A 11 -4.59 -11.03 -48.05
C LYS A 11 -3.40 -10.69 -47.16
N ILE A 12 -2.94 -9.44 -47.17
CA ILE A 12 -1.87 -8.97 -46.29
C ILE A 12 -2.33 -9.01 -44.83
N LYS A 13 -3.55 -8.54 -44.55
CA LYS A 13 -4.16 -8.57 -43.22
C LYS A 13 -4.31 -9.99 -42.71
N MET A 14 -4.83 -10.90 -43.54
CA MET A 14 -4.99 -12.30 -43.17
C MET A 14 -3.64 -13.01 -42.97
N ALA A 15 -2.60 -12.65 -43.73
CA ALA A 15 -1.24 -13.17 -43.53
C ALA A 15 -0.60 -12.64 -42.23
N LEU A 16 -0.83 -11.36 -41.89
CA LEU A 16 -0.36 -10.75 -40.66
C LEU A 16 -1.07 -11.33 -39.42
N GLU A 17 -2.39 -11.50 -39.48
CA GLU A 17 -3.18 -12.12 -38.39
C GLU A 17 -2.80 -13.60 -38.19
N MET A 18 -2.52 -14.32 -39.29
CA MET A 18 -2.05 -15.71 -39.24
C MET A 18 -0.61 -15.83 -38.68
N HIS A 19 0.23 -14.81 -38.84
CA HIS A 19 1.57 -14.76 -38.23
C HIS A 19 1.57 -14.20 -36.81
N SER A 20 0.67 -13.28 -36.45
CA SER A 20 0.61 -12.68 -35.11
C SER A 20 0.02 -13.63 -34.06
N GLY A 21 -0.85 -14.56 -34.46
CA GLY A 21 -1.42 -15.58 -33.57
C GLY A 21 -0.41 -16.61 -33.04
N GLY A 22 0.84 -16.58 -33.53
CA GLY A 22 1.94 -17.45 -33.09
C GLY A 22 3.12 -16.71 -32.45
N ILE A 23 3.08 -15.38 -32.33
CA ILE A 23 4.13 -14.61 -31.63
C ILE A 23 3.76 -14.55 -30.16
N SER A 24 3.74 -15.72 -29.52
CA SER A 24 3.99 -15.79 -28.09
C SER A 24 5.50 -15.81 -27.91
N ALA A 25 6.03 -15.09 -26.92
CA ALA A 25 7.43 -15.26 -26.54
C ALA A 25 7.72 -16.76 -26.35
N SER A 26 8.84 -17.25 -26.89
CA SER A 26 9.19 -18.66 -26.70
C SER A 26 9.29 -18.95 -25.20
N GLU A 27 8.93 -20.16 -24.78
CA GLU A 27 9.05 -20.57 -23.36
C GLU A 27 10.48 -20.39 -22.83
N GLU A 28 11.48 -20.45 -23.71
CA GLU A 28 12.88 -20.16 -23.40
C GLU A 28 13.12 -18.67 -23.15
N LEU A 29 12.53 -17.78 -23.96
CA LEU A 29 12.62 -16.33 -23.77
C LEU A 29 11.88 -15.91 -22.50
N LYS A 30 10.70 -16.49 -22.25
CA LYS A 30 9.95 -16.30 -21.00
C LYS A 30 10.76 -16.77 -19.80
N LYS A 31 11.32 -17.99 -19.83
CA LYS A 31 12.22 -18.48 -18.75
C LYS A 31 13.42 -17.59 -18.52
N LYS A 32 13.99 -17.01 -19.58
CA LYS A 32 15.13 -16.10 -19.48
C LYS A 32 14.73 -14.76 -18.89
N ILE A 33 13.58 -14.21 -19.29
CA ILE A 33 12.98 -13.01 -18.70
C ILE A 33 12.65 -13.27 -17.22
N ASP A 34 11.97 -14.36 -16.89
CA ASP A 34 11.65 -14.74 -15.51
C ASP A 34 12.92 -14.97 -14.67
N SER A 35 13.98 -15.54 -15.27
CA SER A 35 15.28 -15.71 -14.60
C SER A 35 15.99 -14.38 -14.38
N GLU A 36 15.87 -13.43 -15.30
CA GLU A 36 16.46 -12.10 -15.19
C GLU A 36 15.71 -11.26 -14.16
N ILE A 37 14.37 -11.34 -14.14
CA ILE A 37 13.47 -10.77 -13.12
C ILE A 37 13.82 -11.34 -11.74
N ARG A 38 13.99 -12.67 -11.62
CA ARG A 38 14.46 -13.32 -10.38
C ARG A 38 15.86 -12.88 -9.96
N ARG A 39 16.77 -12.65 -10.90
CA ARG A 39 18.14 -12.18 -10.62
C ARG A 39 18.18 -10.71 -10.18
N GLN A 40 17.20 -9.91 -10.61
CA GLN A 40 17.08 -8.48 -10.29
C GLN A 40 16.20 -8.19 -9.06
N GLY A 41 15.72 -9.22 -8.35
CA GLY A 41 15.11 -9.05 -7.03
C GLY A 41 13.73 -8.39 -7.01
N LYS A 42 12.93 -8.50 -8.07
CA LYS A 42 11.54 -7.99 -8.09
C LYS A 42 10.55 -9.16 -8.25
N VAL A 43 9.75 -9.39 -7.20
CA VAL A 43 8.55 -10.24 -7.09
C VAL A 43 8.71 -11.74 -6.72
N ILE A 44 8.03 -12.12 -5.63
CA ILE A 44 7.76 -13.49 -5.15
C ILE A 44 6.63 -14.09 -6.02
N PRO A 45 6.77 -15.29 -6.61
CA PRO A 45 5.73 -15.84 -7.48
C PRO A 45 4.51 -16.38 -6.69
N ILE A 46 3.31 -15.96 -7.09
CA ILE A 46 2.03 -16.56 -6.69
C ILE A 46 1.79 -17.82 -7.54
N PRO A 47 1.54 -19.02 -6.97
CA PRO A 47 1.17 -20.20 -7.76
C PRO A 47 -0.29 -20.11 -8.23
N LEU A 48 -0.54 -20.39 -9.52
CA LEU A 48 -1.89 -20.65 -10.02
C LEU A 48 -2.36 -22.05 -9.59
N PRO A 49 -3.66 -22.24 -9.29
CA PRO A 49 -4.16 -23.49 -8.72
C PRO A 49 -4.28 -24.57 -9.79
N GLY A 50 -3.54 -25.67 -9.61
CA GLY A 50 -3.72 -26.87 -10.42
C GLY A 50 -2.44 -27.67 -10.63
N GLU A 51 -1.85 -28.19 -9.56
CA GLU A 51 -1.08 -29.44 -9.55
C GLU A 51 -0.74 -29.74 -8.07
N GLN A 52 -1.61 -30.51 -7.42
CA GLN A 52 -1.22 -31.22 -6.22
C GLN A 52 -0.39 -32.42 -6.64
N GLU A 53 0.86 -32.51 -6.17
CA GLU A 53 1.33 -33.79 -5.65
C GLU A 53 2.38 -33.60 -4.53
N VAL A 54 2.27 -34.52 -3.59
CA VAL A 54 2.64 -34.44 -2.16
C VAL A 54 4.14 -34.55 -1.90
N SER A 55 4.54 -33.98 -0.75
CA SER A 55 5.61 -34.47 0.17
C SER A 55 6.92 -33.69 0.13
N MET A 56 7.23 -32.99 1.23
CA MET A 56 8.26 -33.44 2.19
C MET A 56 8.40 -32.50 3.41
N LYS A 57 8.14 -33.09 4.58
CA LYS A 57 8.86 -32.99 5.87
C LYS A 57 9.31 -31.60 6.36
N LYS A 58 8.64 -31.19 7.44
CA LYS A 58 9.05 -30.22 8.48
C LYS A 58 10.58 -30.17 8.68
N HIS A 59 11.12 -28.97 8.52
CA HIS A 59 12.17 -28.46 9.38
C HIS A 59 11.93 -26.96 9.61
N PHE A 60 11.13 -26.64 10.62
CA PHE A 60 10.99 -25.26 11.09
C PHE A 60 12.34 -24.82 11.67
N ASN A 61 13.06 -23.96 10.95
CA ASN A 61 14.11 -23.15 11.54
C ASN A 61 13.49 -21.78 11.82
N THR A 62 13.04 -21.59 13.06
CA THR A 62 12.56 -20.32 13.59
C THR A 62 13.70 -19.30 13.59
N LYS A 63 13.81 -18.53 12.50
CA LYS A 63 14.52 -17.25 12.49
C LYS A 63 13.61 -16.22 11.83
N LYS A 64 12.87 -15.53 12.69
CA LYS A 64 12.38 -14.14 12.57
C LYS A 64 12.45 -13.55 11.16
N PHE A 65 11.38 -13.75 10.39
CA PHE A 65 10.91 -12.76 9.43
C PHE A 65 9.63 -12.20 10.05
N VAL A 66 9.83 -11.31 11.03
CA VAL A 66 8.80 -10.35 11.39
C VAL A 66 9.06 -9.23 10.41
N ILE A 67 8.39 -9.26 9.26
CA ILE A 67 8.21 -8.04 8.47
C ILE A 67 7.17 -7.27 9.26
N GLY A 68 7.60 -6.73 10.39
CA GLY A 68 6.81 -5.79 11.16
C GLY A 68 6.87 -4.51 10.38
N VAL A 69 5.71 -3.98 10.03
CA VAL A 69 5.57 -2.65 9.44
C VAL A 69 5.91 -1.64 10.54
N ALA A 70 7.19 -1.57 10.88
CA ALA A 70 7.79 -0.52 11.68
C ALA A 70 8.51 0.44 10.72
N ALA A 71 7.84 0.81 9.63
CA ALA A 71 8.27 1.94 8.84
C ALA A 71 7.76 3.18 9.57
N ALA A 72 8.67 4.00 10.12
CA ALA A 72 8.39 5.40 10.31
C ALA A 72 8.07 5.95 8.91
N CYS A 73 6.79 5.98 8.53
CA CYS A 73 6.38 6.42 7.20
C CYS A 73 6.65 7.91 7.10
N LEU A 74 7.80 8.27 6.52
CA LEU A 74 8.00 9.58 5.92
C LEU A 74 7.06 9.67 4.72
N LEU A 75 5.79 10.01 4.99
CA LEU A 75 4.82 10.35 3.95
C LEU A 75 5.18 11.74 3.45
N ILE A 76 6.05 11.82 2.44
CA ILE A 76 6.18 13.01 1.61
C ILE A 76 4.95 13.00 0.69
N SER A 77 3.75 13.21 1.22
CA SER A 77 2.54 13.15 0.40
C SER A 77 2.66 14.17 -0.74
N GLY A 78 2.42 13.74 -1.98
CA GLY A 78 2.26 14.58 -3.17
C GLY A 78 1.06 15.55 -3.12
N GLY A 79 0.61 15.93 -1.92
CA GLY A 79 -0.34 16.98 -1.65
C GLY A 79 0.37 18.32 -1.43
N THR A 80 -0.13 19.38 -2.07
CA THR A 80 0.20 20.73 -1.62
C THR A 80 -0.48 20.96 -0.29
N PHE A 81 0.26 20.89 0.82
CA PHE A 81 -0.25 21.42 2.07
C PHE A 81 -0.46 22.92 1.87
N ALA A 82 -1.60 23.45 2.28
CA ALA A 82 -1.82 24.90 2.35
C ALA A 82 -0.93 25.60 3.42
N GLY A 83 0.06 24.89 3.97
CA GLY A 83 0.95 25.27 5.07
C GLY A 83 2.42 24.91 4.79
N LYS A 84 3.27 25.02 5.81
CA LYS A 84 4.72 24.75 5.73
C LYS A 84 5.09 23.26 5.78
N THR A 85 4.11 22.38 6.00
CA THR A 85 4.32 20.94 6.15
C THR A 85 4.71 20.33 4.80
N MET A 86 5.78 19.55 4.77
CA MET A 86 6.25 18.79 3.61
C MET A 86 6.31 17.29 3.82
N GLY A 87 6.09 16.82 5.04
CA GLY A 87 5.93 15.40 5.32
C GLY A 87 5.66 15.12 6.80
N TYR A 88 5.49 13.85 7.12
CA TYR A 88 5.22 13.37 8.48
C TYR A 88 6.27 12.35 8.91
N ILE A 89 6.77 12.44 10.14
CA ILE A 89 7.69 11.46 10.73
C ILE A 89 6.98 10.77 11.89
N SER A 90 6.50 9.55 11.70
CA SER A 90 5.87 8.75 12.76
C SER A 90 6.92 8.14 13.69
N GLY A 91 6.69 8.23 15.00
CA GLY A 91 7.53 7.62 16.02
C GLY A 91 6.71 6.90 17.06
N TYR A 92 6.65 5.57 16.98
CA TYR A 92 5.96 4.73 17.95
C TYR A 92 6.88 4.31 19.09
N ASP A 93 6.39 4.42 20.33
CA ASP A 93 7.21 4.09 21.51
C ASP A 93 6.48 3.17 22.51
N LYS A 94 5.22 2.82 22.25
CA LYS A 94 4.45 1.84 23.04
C LYS A 94 3.63 0.94 22.16
N ILE A 95 3.52 -0.29 22.66
CA ILE A 95 2.78 -1.38 22.07
C ILE A 95 1.72 -1.80 23.09
N TYR A 96 0.51 -2.01 22.61
CA TYR A 96 -0.66 -2.40 23.39
C TYR A 96 -1.32 -3.63 22.75
N SER A 97 -1.96 -4.46 23.57
CA SER A 97 -2.89 -5.48 23.06
C SER A 97 -4.29 -4.89 22.84
N TYR A 98 -5.18 -5.67 22.21
CA TYR A 98 -6.55 -5.23 21.97
C TYR A 98 -7.31 -4.92 23.28
N GLU A 99 -7.09 -5.71 24.33
CA GLU A 99 -7.72 -5.48 25.64
C GLU A 99 -7.24 -4.21 26.35
N GLU A 100 -6.18 -3.59 25.84
CA GLU A 100 -5.62 -2.33 26.35
C GLU A 100 -6.03 -1.12 25.49
N LEU A 101 -7.01 -1.25 24.59
CA LEU A 101 -7.52 -0.16 23.76
C LEU A 101 -7.89 1.09 24.58
N ASP A 102 -8.61 0.95 25.68
CA ASP A 102 -8.94 2.08 26.56
C ASP A 102 -7.70 2.86 27.04
N ARG A 103 -6.57 2.17 27.28
CA ARG A 103 -5.30 2.82 27.69
C ARG A 103 -4.59 3.49 26.52
N ALA A 104 -4.70 2.92 25.32
CA ALA A 104 -4.21 3.54 24.12
C ALA A 104 -5.00 4.81 23.80
N GLU A 105 -6.33 4.78 23.89
CA GLU A 105 -7.21 5.93 23.69
C GLU A 105 -6.97 7.04 24.73
N GLU A 106 -6.77 6.69 26.01
CA GLU A 106 -6.40 7.67 27.05
C GLU A 106 -5.10 8.40 26.69
N ARG A 107 -4.14 7.69 26.09
CA ARG A 107 -2.89 8.28 25.62
C ARG A 107 -3.06 9.14 24.37
N LEU A 108 -3.84 8.66 23.39
CA LEU A 108 -4.14 9.37 22.15
C LEU A 108 -4.92 10.67 22.41
N GLY A 109 -5.76 10.66 23.45
CA GLY A 109 -6.68 11.76 23.73
C GLY A 109 -7.96 11.74 22.89
N PHE A 110 -8.20 10.65 22.16
CA PHE A 110 -9.40 10.41 21.36
C PHE A 110 -9.69 8.91 21.28
N SER A 111 -10.95 8.56 20.99
CA SER A 111 -11.35 7.18 20.74
C SER A 111 -11.19 6.82 19.26
N ALA A 112 -10.72 5.61 18.99
CA ALA A 112 -10.46 5.11 17.65
C ALA A 112 -11.29 3.86 17.38
N ASP A 113 -11.89 3.79 16.20
CA ASP A 113 -12.66 2.62 15.78
C ASP A 113 -11.68 1.49 15.39
N VAL A 114 -11.54 0.48 16.26
CA VAL A 114 -10.64 -0.67 16.09
C VAL A 114 -11.40 -1.97 16.34
N VAL A 115 -11.26 -2.95 15.45
CA VAL A 115 -11.88 -4.28 15.59
C VAL A 115 -10.86 -5.34 15.98
N GLU A 116 -11.28 -6.35 16.73
CA GLU A 116 -10.40 -7.49 17.08
C GLU A 116 -10.20 -8.43 15.89
N SER A 117 -11.22 -8.57 15.04
CA SER A 117 -11.22 -9.44 13.88
C SER A 117 -12.13 -8.91 12.78
N PHE A 118 -11.67 -8.98 11.55
CA PHE A 118 -12.45 -8.74 10.35
C PHE A 118 -13.14 -10.01 9.85
N SER A 119 -14.27 -9.85 9.17
CA SER A 119 -15.04 -10.94 8.58
C SER A 119 -14.27 -11.74 7.51
N ASN A 120 -13.28 -11.13 6.87
CA ASN A 120 -12.43 -11.72 5.83
C ASN A 120 -11.19 -12.46 6.39
N GLY A 121 -11.11 -12.63 7.71
CA GLY A 121 -10.12 -13.48 8.40
C GLY A 121 -8.87 -12.76 8.90
N TYR A 122 -8.75 -11.44 8.73
CA TYR A 122 -7.71 -10.67 9.41
C TYR A 122 -8.03 -10.54 10.90
N SER A 123 -7.02 -10.69 11.75
CA SER A 123 -7.12 -10.49 13.19
C SER A 123 -6.12 -9.44 13.65
N PHE A 124 -6.48 -8.71 14.70
CA PHE A 124 -5.59 -7.80 15.41
C PHE A 124 -4.29 -8.52 15.78
N GLU A 125 -3.14 -7.92 15.46
CA GLU A 125 -1.82 -8.39 15.85
C GLU A 125 -1.27 -7.57 17.00
N GLU A 126 -1.11 -6.27 16.78
CA GLU A 126 -0.60 -5.33 17.78
C GLU A 126 -1.03 -3.89 17.47
N MET A 127 -1.04 -3.06 18.52
CA MET A 127 -1.34 -1.64 18.44
C MET A 127 -0.15 -0.83 18.91
N LEU A 128 0.36 0.02 18.03
CA LEU A 128 1.44 0.95 18.28
C LEU A 128 0.87 2.35 18.47
N VAL A 129 1.30 3.01 19.55
CA VAL A 129 0.93 4.40 19.82
C VAL A 129 2.18 5.23 20.01
N GLY A 130 2.18 6.40 19.41
CA GLY A 130 3.29 7.33 19.46
C GLY A 130 2.93 8.72 19.00
N ASP A 131 3.95 9.49 18.69
CA ASP A 131 3.83 10.86 18.21
C ASP A 131 4.34 10.95 16.76
N THR A 132 3.55 11.60 15.91
CA THR A 132 3.92 11.93 14.53
C THR A 132 4.26 13.41 14.44
N ARG A 133 5.40 13.71 13.80
CA ARG A 133 5.87 15.09 13.59
C ARG A 133 5.61 15.51 12.16
N ALA A 134 4.84 16.58 11.98
CA ALA A 134 4.80 17.30 10.72
C ALA A 134 6.10 18.10 10.57
N VAL A 135 6.79 17.96 9.44
CA VAL A 135 8.07 18.64 9.18
C VAL A 135 8.00 19.52 7.94
N ASP A 136 8.81 20.57 7.88
CA ASP A 136 8.94 21.42 6.69
C ASP A 136 10.01 20.93 5.71
N GLU A 137 10.29 21.69 4.66
CA GLU A 137 11.30 21.39 3.64
C GLU A 137 12.73 21.19 4.19
N ASN A 138 13.02 21.74 5.37
CA ASN A 138 14.32 21.62 6.04
C ASN A 138 14.36 20.44 7.03
N GLY A 139 13.23 19.75 7.22
CA GLY A 139 13.06 18.72 8.24
C GLY A 139 12.77 19.27 9.63
N ASP A 140 12.52 20.58 9.76
CA ASP A 140 12.18 21.20 11.04
C ASP A 140 10.73 20.88 11.42
N THR A 141 10.49 20.56 12.69
CA THR A 141 9.15 20.20 13.16
C THR A 141 8.23 21.44 13.20
N VAL A 142 7.13 21.39 12.45
CA VAL A 142 6.08 22.39 12.41
C VAL A 142 5.11 22.19 13.57
N TYR A 143 4.63 20.96 13.75
CA TYR A 143 3.79 20.53 14.87
C TYR A 143 3.91 19.02 15.09
N THR A 144 3.41 18.56 16.24
CA THR A 144 3.38 17.14 16.62
C THR A 144 1.96 16.76 17.02
N PHE A 145 1.54 15.54 16.72
CA PHE A 145 0.25 14.99 17.11
C PHE A 145 0.38 13.49 17.43
N PRO A 146 -0.46 12.95 18.33
CA PRO A 146 -0.45 11.54 18.62
C PRO A 146 -1.08 10.74 17.46
N GLU A 147 -0.53 9.56 17.20
CA GLU A 147 -0.98 8.66 16.14
C GLU A 147 -1.09 7.23 16.67
N LEU A 148 -2.14 6.56 16.22
CA LEU A 148 -2.37 5.14 16.38
C LEU A 148 -1.96 4.42 15.09
N ASN A 149 -1.29 3.28 15.22
CA ASN A 149 -1.09 2.30 14.16
C ASN A 149 -1.47 0.91 14.66
N VAL A 150 -2.42 0.25 14.00
CA VAL A 150 -2.84 -1.12 14.33
C VAL A 150 -2.46 -2.04 13.20
N GLN A 151 -1.69 -3.09 13.48
CA GLN A 151 -1.35 -4.11 12.52
C GLN A 151 -2.36 -5.26 12.56
N TYR A 152 -2.74 -5.75 11.40
CA TYR A 152 -3.64 -6.88 11.23
C TYR A 152 -2.97 -7.99 10.43
N ILE A 153 -3.14 -9.23 10.92
CA ILE A 153 -2.50 -10.41 10.37
C ILE A 153 -3.53 -11.41 9.85
N ARG A 154 -3.24 -12.01 8.69
CA ARG A 154 -3.99 -13.16 8.15
C ARG A 154 -3.02 -14.17 7.56
N ASP A 155 -3.22 -15.45 7.90
CA ASP A 155 -2.37 -16.56 7.42
C ASP A 155 -0.85 -16.35 7.65
N GLY A 156 -0.50 -15.61 8.71
CA GLY A 156 0.89 -15.29 9.04
C GLY A 156 1.50 -14.11 8.25
N VAL A 157 0.68 -13.38 7.50
CA VAL A 157 1.06 -12.21 6.70
C VAL A 157 0.43 -10.96 7.32
N SER A 158 1.26 -9.98 7.67
CA SER A 158 0.87 -8.68 8.24
C SER A 158 1.01 -7.60 7.16
N ASP A 159 0.05 -7.60 6.22
CA ASP A 159 0.02 -6.70 5.06
C ASP A 159 -1.05 -5.60 5.18
N ILE A 160 -1.82 -5.57 6.27
CA ILE A 160 -2.87 -4.58 6.53
C ILE A 160 -2.57 -3.82 7.81
N ALA A 161 -2.64 -2.49 7.76
CA ALA A 161 -2.50 -1.63 8.93
C ALA A 161 -3.57 -0.54 8.95
N LEU A 162 -4.01 -0.12 10.13
CA LEU A 162 -4.89 1.04 10.31
C LEU A 162 -4.11 2.13 11.03
N CYS A 163 -3.99 3.30 10.39
CA CYS A 163 -3.53 4.52 11.04
C CYS A 163 -4.73 5.39 11.43
N ALA A 164 -4.69 6.00 12.62
CA ALA A 164 -5.69 6.96 13.07
C ALA A 164 -5.07 8.13 13.84
N ASP A 165 -5.52 9.34 13.53
CA ASP A 165 -5.01 10.58 14.15
C ASP A 165 -6.03 11.73 14.12
N MET A 166 -5.77 12.80 14.89
CA MET A 166 -6.50 14.07 14.84
C MET A 166 -5.58 15.22 14.46
N ARG A 167 -4.79 15.07 13.39
CA ARG A 167 -3.84 16.10 12.96
C ARG A 167 -4.52 17.45 12.68
N PRO A 168 -3.88 18.58 13.05
CA PRO A 168 -4.44 19.92 12.84
C PRO A 168 -4.66 20.30 11.37
N GLU A 169 -3.78 19.85 10.48
CA GLU A 169 -3.85 20.14 9.06
C GLU A 169 -4.03 18.85 8.27
N LYS A 170 -5.07 18.82 7.44
CA LYS A 170 -5.33 17.74 6.50
C LYS A 170 -4.80 18.20 5.15
N GLY A 171 -3.73 17.57 4.67
CA GLY A 171 -3.15 17.89 3.37
C GLY A 171 -4.19 17.78 2.24
N GLU A 172 -4.05 18.61 1.20
CA GLU A 172 -4.89 18.47 0.02
C GLU A 172 -4.45 17.22 -0.75
N GLN A 173 -5.40 16.36 -1.12
CA GLN A 173 -5.09 15.23 -2.00
C GLN A 173 -5.19 15.69 -3.46
N ALA A 174 -4.03 15.88 -4.08
CA ALA A 174 -3.93 16.34 -5.46
C ALA A 174 -4.42 15.29 -6.48
N LYS A 175 -4.18 14.00 -6.19
CA LYS A 175 -4.62 12.87 -7.01
C LYS A 175 -6.15 12.79 -7.03
N ALA A 176 -6.75 12.45 -8.17
CA ALA A 176 -8.16 12.02 -8.20
C ALA A 176 -8.31 10.62 -7.58
N PRO A 177 -9.39 10.33 -6.83
CA PRO A 177 -9.55 9.01 -6.21
C PRO A 177 -9.65 7.91 -7.26
N ASP A 178 -8.95 6.78 -7.04
CA ASP A 178 -9.06 5.62 -7.94
C ASP A 178 -10.45 4.99 -7.84
N LEU A 179 -10.97 4.89 -6.61
CA LEU A 179 -12.33 4.47 -6.31
C LEU A 179 -12.89 5.32 -5.16
N THR A 180 -14.21 5.44 -5.13
CA THR A 180 -14.93 6.08 -4.02
C THR A 180 -16.10 5.20 -3.61
N ASP A 181 -16.43 5.22 -2.33
CA ASP A 181 -17.62 4.57 -1.79
C ASP A 181 -18.19 5.42 -0.64
N GLN A 182 -19.29 4.99 -0.06
CA GLN A 182 -19.90 5.64 1.10
C GLN A 182 -20.35 4.62 2.14
N CYS A 183 -20.27 5.02 3.40
CA CYS A 183 -20.76 4.30 4.55
C CYS A 183 -21.68 5.22 5.35
N GLY A 184 -22.97 5.19 5.04
CA GLY A 184 -23.91 6.19 5.55
C GLY A 184 -23.58 7.58 5.00
N ASP A 185 -23.26 8.52 5.87
CA ASP A 185 -22.81 9.88 5.54
C ASP A 185 -21.28 10.03 5.47
N ILE A 186 -20.53 8.98 5.81
CA ILE A 186 -19.07 8.96 5.74
C ILE A 186 -18.64 8.61 4.31
N ALA A 187 -17.89 9.52 3.70
CA ALA A 187 -17.28 9.30 2.39
C ALA A 187 -15.99 8.48 2.54
N LEU A 188 -15.85 7.45 1.71
CA LEU A 188 -14.66 6.62 1.62
C LEU A 188 -13.95 6.89 0.30
N ARG A 189 -12.63 7.03 0.36
CA ARG A 189 -11.77 7.19 -0.80
C ARG A 189 -10.73 6.08 -0.81
N TYR A 190 -10.51 5.48 -1.97
CA TYR A 190 -9.48 4.46 -2.17
C TYR A 190 -8.48 4.91 -3.21
N ASP A 191 -7.19 4.72 -2.91
CA ASP A 191 -6.09 5.03 -3.80
C ASP A 191 -5.01 3.96 -3.75
N VAL A 192 -4.37 3.75 -4.90
CA VAL A 192 -3.17 2.94 -5.05
C VAL A 192 -2.00 3.84 -5.43
N TYR A 193 -0.86 3.59 -4.80
CA TYR A 193 0.39 4.28 -5.05
C TYR A 193 1.53 3.28 -5.20
N THR A 194 2.49 3.63 -6.05
CA THR A 194 3.79 2.96 -6.08
C THR A 194 4.72 3.68 -5.12
N TYR A 195 5.13 2.99 -4.05
CA TYR A 195 6.11 3.50 -3.11
C TYR A 195 7.50 3.00 -3.48
N LYS A 196 8.48 3.89 -3.44
CA LYS A 196 9.88 3.54 -3.34
C LYS A 196 10.35 3.85 -1.93
N LEU A 197 10.64 2.81 -1.17
CA LEU A 197 11.17 2.91 0.18
C LEU A 197 12.68 2.99 0.09
N VAL A 198 13.29 3.94 0.79
CA VAL A 198 14.73 4.19 0.70
C VAL A 198 15.37 4.42 2.08
N PRO A 199 16.69 4.21 2.21
CA PRO A 199 17.41 4.54 3.44
C PRO A 199 17.55 6.03 3.69
N GLU A 200 17.83 6.37 4.95
CA GLU A 200 18.24 7.71 5.32
C GLU A 200 19.46 8.16 4.51
N GLY A 201 19.44 9.41 4.04
CA GLY A 201 20.51 9.99 3.22
C GLY A 201 20.49 9.56 1.75
N TYR A 202 19.43 8.92 1.28
CA TYR A 202 19.26 8.62 -0.14
C TYR A 202 19.22 9.88 -1.02
N GLU A 203 20.01 9.90 -2.09
CA GLU A 203 20.01 10.98 -3.09
C GLU A 203 19.06 10.62 -4.25
N LEU A 204 18.11 11.53 -4.55
CA LEU A 204 17.16 11.35 -5.66
C LEU A 204 17.86 11.26 -7.00
N THR A 205 17.50 10.23 -7.78
CA THR A 205 17.93 10.08 -9.17
C THR A 205 17.09 10.95 -10.12
N GLU A 206 17.53 11.10 -11.36
CA GLU A 206 16.71 11.77 -12.38
C GLU A 206 15.41 11.00 -12.70
N GLU A 207 15.43 9.66 -12.56
CA GLU A 207 14.24 8.83 -12.68
C GLU A 207 13.25 9.09 -11.52
N ASP A 208 13.76 9.28 -10.30
CA ASP A 208 12.93 9.62 -9.14
C ASP A 208 12.23 10.96 -9.33
N LYS A 209 12.96 11.98 -9.79
CA LYS A 209 12.37 13.30 -10.06
C LYS A 209 11.28 13.22 -11.13
N ALA A 210 11.50 12.45 -12.19
CA ALA A 210 10.50 12.23 -13.23
C ALA A 210 9.29 11.43 -12.71
N ASN A 211 9.50 10.45 -11.84
CA ASN A 211 8.41 9.68 -11.25
C ASN A 211 7.59 10.49 -10.25
N LEU A 212 8.21 11.39 -9.48
CA LEU A 212 7.52 12.31 -8.56
C LEU A 212 6.64 13.36 -9.29
N GLU A 213 6.74 13.49 -10.62
CA GLU A 213 5.78 14.26 -11.42
C GLU A 213 4.46 13.49 -11.64
N ARG A 214 4.43 12.19 -11.35
CA ARG A 214 3.21 11.36 -11.38
C ARG A 214 2.45 11.53 -10.07
N ASP A 215 1.13 11.41 -10.15
CA ASP A 215 0.23 11.50 -8.99
C ASP A 215 0.04 10.16 -8.25
N ASP A 216 0.71 9.09 -8.70
CA ASP A 216 0.62 7.72 -8.18
C ASP A 216 1.97 7.16 -7.68
N TYR A 217 2.95 8.02 -7.43
CA TYR A 217 4.29 7.61 -7.03
C TYR A 217 4.80 8.40 -5.84
N GLU A 218 5.27 7.69 -4.81
CA GLU A 218 5.76 8.28 -3.57
C GLU A 218 7.14 7.72 -3.22
N ILE A 219 7.97 8.55 -2.58
CA ILE A 219 9.24 8.12 -2.00
C ILE A 219 9.16 8.26 -0.50
N SER A 220 9.34 7.16 0.21
CA SER A 220 9.36 7.15 1.67
C SER A 220 10.74 6.76 2.17
N VAL A 221 11.26 7.55 3.10
CA VAL A 221 12.57 7.33 3.72
C VAL A 221 12.37 6.59 5.04
N GLY A 222 13.21 5.59 5.31
CA GLY A 222 13.17 4.81 6.56
C GLY A 222 13.39 3.31 6.40
N SER A 223 13.53 2.80 5.17
CA SER A 223 13.88 1.39 4.95
C SER A 223 15.41 1.18 5.02
N ASP A 224 15.86 0.00 5.44
CA ASP A 224 17.29 -0.36 5.46
C ASP A 224 17.88 -0.48 4.04
N GLU A 225 17.04 -0.80 3.06
CA GLU A 225 17.40 -1.00 1.66
C GLU A 225 16.42 -0.27 0.73
N ILE A 226 16.76 -0.22 -0.57
CA ILE A 226 15.84 0.32 -1.56
C ILE A 226 14.82 -0.76 -1.93
N GLU A 227 13.55 -0.50 -1.63
CA GLU A 227 12.45 -1.42 -1.88
C GLU A 227 11.35 -0.72 -2.70
N TYR A 228 10.52 -1.52 -3.36
CA TYR A 228 9.34 -1.04 -4.06
C TYR A 228 8.14 -1.81 -3.55
N ALA A 229 7.08 -1.08 -3.24
CA ALA A 229 5.83 -1.65 -2.76
C ALA A 229 4.66 -0.94 -3.44
N GLN A 230 3.58 -1.67 -3.65
CA GLN A 230 2.28 -1.10 -3.95
C GLN A 230 1.55 -0.86 -2.63
N MET A 231 1.29 0.40 -2.32
CA MET A 231 0.51 0.78 -1.15
C MET A 231 -0.90 1.13 -1.58
N THR A 232 -1.88 0.54 -0.91
CA THR A 232 -3.29 0.88 -1.07
C THR A 232 -3.76 1.60 0.18
N HIS A 233 -4.59 2.62 0.01
CA HIS A 233 -5.12 3.42 1.12
C HIS A 233 -6.63 3.45 1.01
N VAL A 234 -7.34 3.20 2.11
CA VAL A 234 -8.74 3.62 2.26
C VAL A 234 -8.80 4.73 3.29
N LEU A 235 -9.26 5.89 2.88
CA LEU A 235 -9.20 7.13 3.64
C LEU A 235 -10.61 7.59 3.99
N TRP A 236 -10.83 7.91 5.26
CA TRP A 236 -12.10 8.48 5.72
C TRP A 236 -11.91 9.33 6.97
N GLU A 237 -12.95 10.07 7.32
CA GLU A 237 -13.01 10.85 8.54
C GLU A 237 -14.30 10.54 9.29
N LYS A 238 -14.18 10.33 10.60
CA LYS A 238 -15.30 10.13 11.51
C LYS A 238 -15.01 10.83 12.83
N ASP A 239 -15.95 11.66 13.29
CA ASP A 239 -15.85 12.38 14.57
C ASP A 239 -14.57 13.24 14.74
N GLY A 240 -14.01 13.74 13.62
CA GLY A 240 -12.77 14.52 13.60
C GLY A 240 -11.49 13.70 13.60
N VAL A 241 -11.59 12.36 13.70
CA VAL A 241 -10.48 11.42 13.54
C VAL A 241 -10.31 11.09 12.06
N TYR A 242 -9.10 11.27 11.57
CA TYR A 242 -8.68 10.84 10.24
C TYR A 242 -8.20 9.39 10.32
N TYR A 243 -8.68 8.55 9.40
CA TYR A 243 -8.29 7.16 9.30
C TYR A 243 -7.66 6.87 7.93
N ASP A 244 -6.66 5.99 7.94
CA ASP A 244 -6.07 5.39 6.76
C ASP A 244 -5.93 3.89 6.98
N LEU A 245 -6.69 3.08 6.26
CA LEU A 245 -6.51 1.64 6.20
C LEU A 245 -5.55 1.33 5.04
N LEU A 246 -4.32 0.99 5.40
CA LEU A 246 -3.22 0.70 4.49
C LEU A 246 -3.18 -0.78 4.15
N GLY A 247 -2.86 -1.07 2.88
CA GLY A 247 -2.47 -2.38 2.41
C GLY A 247 -1.10 -2.31 1.74
N ASN A 248 -0.17 -3.17 2.15
CA ASN A 248 1.19 -3.24 1.63
C ASN A 248 1.37 -4.47 0.74
N ASP A 249 1.48 -4.26 -0.57
CA ASP A 249 1.50 -5.33 -1.59
C ASP A 249 0.33 -6.32 -1.40
N THR A 250 -0.80 -5.83 -0.89
CA THR A 250 -1.93 -6.67 -0.53
C THR A 250 -2.61 -7.27 -1.76
N ALA A 251 -3.13 -8.48 -1.62
CA ALA A 251 -3.95 -9.14 -2.64
C ALA A 251 -5.42 -8.72 -2.61
N LEU A 252 -5.83 -7.93 -1.60
CA LEU A 252 -7.20 -7.44 -1.48
C LEU A 252 -7.53 -6.44 -2.57
N SER A 253 -8.72 -6.57 -3.15
CA SER A 253 -9.28 -5.56 -4.04
C SER A 253 -9.74 -4.31 -3.28
N GLY A 254 -9.90 -3.19 -3.99
CA GLY A 254 -10.45 -1.96 -3.39
C GLY A 254 -11.84 -2.15 -2.78
N GLU A 255 -12.68 -3.03 -3.33
CA GLU A 255 -13.99 -3.37 -2.75
C GLU A 255 -13.84 -4.13 -1.42
N GLU A 256 -12.89 -5.06 -1.31
CA GLU A 256 -12.59 -5.75 -0.06
C GLU A 256 -11.99 -4.81 0.99
N MET A 257 -11.13 -3.88 0.58
CA MET A 257 -10.59 -2.84 1.46
C MET A 257 -11.70 -1.90 1.96
N PHE A 258 -12.65 -1.51 1.11
CA PHE A 258 -13.82 -0.75 1.54
C PHE A 258 -14.71 -1.55 2.51
N ALA A 259 -14.89 -2.85 2.29
CA ALA A 259 -15.64 -3.69 3.22
C ALA A 259 -15.00 -3.70 4.61
N MET A 260 -13.67 -3.81 4.70
CA MET A 260 -12.95 -3.69 5.98
C MET A 260 -13.14 -2.30 6.62
N ALA A 261 -13.02 -1.22 5.86
CA ALA A 261 -13.27 0.12 6.39
C ALA A 261 -14.70 0.29 6.93
N LYS A 262 -15.71 -0.31 6.28
CA LYS A 262 -17.11 -0.31 6.74
C LYS A 262 -17.31 -1.12 8.03
N GLU A 263 -16.60 -2.24 8.19
CA GLU A 263 -16.58 -3.00 9.44
C GLU A 263 -16.01 -2.17 10.60
N LEU A 264 -14.93 -1.40 10.36
CA LEU A 264 -14.38 -0.47 11.36
C LEU A 264 -15.40 0.62 11.75
N ILE A 265 -16.06 1.23 10.76
CA ILE A 265 -17.07 2.26 10.99
C ILE A 265 -18.30 1.72 11.75
N GLY A 266 -18.49 0.40 11.77
CA GLY A 266 -19.62 -0.27 12.43
C GLY A 266 -20.88 -0.34 11.56
N ALA A 267 -20.73 -0.37 10.23
CA ALA A 267 -21.83 -0.64 9.32
C ALA A 267 -21.97 -2.16 9.09
N GLU A 268 -23.02 -2.74 9.67
CA GLU A 268 -23.56 -4.06 9.29
C GLU A 268 -24.45 -3.97 8.04
#